data_AF-A0A358L381-F1
#
_entry.id   AF-A0A358L381-F1
#
_cell.length_a   1.000
_cell.length_b   1.000
_cell.length_c   1.000
_cell.angle_alpha   90.00
_cell.angle_beta   90.00
_cell.angle_gamma   90.00
#
_symmetry.space_group_name_H-M   'P 1'
#
loop_
_entity.id
_entity.type
_entity.pdbx_description
1 polymer ?
#
loop_
_entity_poly.entity_id
_entity_poly.type
_entity_poly.pdbx_seq_one_letter_code
_entity_poly.pdbx_strand_id
1 'polypeptide(L)'
;MSDTPFWQQKKLEQMSDEEWESLCDGCGQCCLNKLQDADTDEIYFTNVACNQLNIKTCQCRNYERRFELEEDCIKLTRDNLPTFSWLPPSCAYRVLAEGKNLPVWHPLRS
;
A
#
# COMPACT_ATOMS: atom_id res chain seq x y z
N MET A 1 5.24 21.50 21.95
CA MET A 1 3.84 21.13 21.66
C MET A 1 3.92 20.09 20.56
N SER A 2 3.59 18.84 20.86
CA SER A 2 3.63 17.78 19.87
C SER A 2 2.41 17.97 18.98
N ASP A 3 2.59 18.60 17.82
CA ASP A 3 1.53 18.64 16.81
C ASP A 3 1.13 17.20 16.51
N THR A 4 -0.15 16.90 16.64
CA THR A 4 -0.68 15.58 16.32
C THR A 4 -0.45 15.33 14.82
N PRO A 5 0.17 14.22 14.41
CA PRO A 5 0.44 13.96 13.00
C PRO A 5 -0.84 13.97 12.15
N PHE A 6 -0.73 14.41 10.89
CA PHE A 6 -1.88 14.51 9.99
C PHE A 6 -2.64 13.18 9.87
N TRP A 7 -1.93 12.04 9.89
CA TRP A 7 -2.52 10.70 9.78
C TRP A 7 -3.35 10.28 11.00
N GLN A 8 -3.22 10.99 12.12
CA GLN A 8 -4.08 10.84 13.31
C GLN A 8 -5.23 11.86 13.33
N GLN A 9 -5.07 13.01 12.67
CA GLN A 9 -6.05 14.09 12.68
C GLN A 9 -7.08 13.98 11.55
N LYS A 10 -6.63 13.54 10.37
CA LYS A 10 -7.43 13.49 9.14
C LYS A 10 -7.94 12.08 8.87
N LYS A 11 -9.17 11.99 8.39
CA LYS A 11 -9.66 10.78 7.72
C LYS A 11 -8.95 10.58 6.39
N LEU A 12 -8.84 9.34 5.92
CA LEU A 12 -8.24 9.01 4.62
C LEU A 12 -8.82 9.82 3.45
N GLU A 13 -10.13 10.02 3.45
CA GLU A 13 -10.88 10.82 2.45
C GLU A 13 -10.47 12.30 2.44
N GLN A 14 -9.91 12.82 3.54
CA GLN A 14 -9.54 14.23 3.71
C GLN A 14 -8.06 14.50 3.40
N MET A 15 -7.27 13.45 3.13
CA MET A 15 -5.85 13.58 2.85
C MET A 15 -5.62 14.12 1.45
N SER A 16 -4.64 15.01 1.29
CA SER A 16 -4.15 15.38 -0.05
C SER A 16 -3.46 14.20 -0.73
N ASP A 17 -3.21 14.28 -2.04
CA ASP A 17 -2.50 13.21 -2.76
C ASP A 17 -1.07 13.01 -2.23
N GLU A 18 -0.41 14.09 -1.80
CA GLU A 18 0.91 14.03 -1.17
C GLU A 18 0.85 13.30 0.19
N GLU A 19 -0.14 13.63 1.02
CA GLU A 19 -0.36 12.97 2.31
C GLU A 19 -0.70 11.48 2.11
N TRP A 20 -1.53 11.17 1.12
CA TRP A 20 -1.89 9.80 0.78
C TRP A 20 -0.70 8.98 0.30
N GLU A 21 0.09 9.48 -0.65
CA GLU A 21 1.29 8.78 -1.11
C GLU A 21 2.32 8.60 0.01
N SER A 22 2.42 9.56 0.95
CA SER A 22 3.33 9.46 2.11
C SER A 22 2.96 8.34 3.10
N LEU A 23 1.73 7.82 3.06
CA LEU A 23 1.33 6.67 3.87
C LEU A 23 2.04 5.38 3.43
N CYS A 24 2.47 5.27 2.18
CA CYS A 24 3.15 4.07 1.71
C CYS A 24 4.52 3.95 2.39
N ASP A 25 4.74 2.85 3.10
CA ASP A 25 6.02 2.54 3.76
C ASP A 25 7.08 1.94 2.82
N GLY A 26 6.75 1.76 1.54
CA GLY A 26 7.65 1.18 0.56
C GLY A 26 7.96 -0.30 0.80
N CYS A 27 7.07 -1.06 1.45
CA CYS A 27 7.30 -2.48 1.76
C CYS A 27 7.38 -3.40 0.53
N GLY A 28 6.89 -2.98 -0.64
CA GLY A 28 6.92 -3.76 -1.90
C GLY A 28 5.94 -4.93 -1.96
N GLN A 29 5.14 -5.19 -0.92
CA GLN A 29 4.21 -6.32 -0.88
C GLN A 29 3.07 -6.20 -1.92
N CYS A 30 2.67 -4.98 -2.28
CA CYS A 30 1.74 -4.77 -3.39
C CYS A 30 2.34 -5.16 -4.75
N CYS A 31 3.66 -5.20 -4.89
CA CYS A 31 4.38 -5.56 -6.13
C CYS A 31 4.66 -7.07 -6.27
N LEU A 32 4.26 -7.90 -5.29
CA LEU A 32 4.37 -9.35 -5.40
C LEU A 32 3.13 -9.92 -6.10
N ASN A 33 3.29 -10.97 -6.90
CA ASN A 33 2.17 -11.63 -7.56
C ASN A 33 1.30 -12.33 -6.54
N LYS A 34 -0.02 -12.26 -6.75
CA LYS A 34 -1.02 -12.99 -5.97
C LYS A 34 -1.72 -13.98 -6.89
N LEU A 35 -2.05 -15.14 -6.36
CA LEU A 35 -2.86 -16.13 -7.06
C LEU A 35 -4.24 -16.12 -6.43
N GLN A 36 -5.28 -16.05 -7.24
CA GLN A 36 -6.65 -16.20 -6.78
C GLN A 36 -7.14 -17.59 -7.19
N ASP A 37 -7.68 -18.32 -6.22
CA ASP A 37 -8.30 -19.61 -6.48
C ASP A 37 -9.62 -19.43 -7.22
N ALA A 38 -9.83 -20.22 -8.27
CA ALA A 38 -10.96 -20.04 -9.20
C ALA A 38 -12.30 -20.49 -8.62
N ASP A 39 -12.30 -21.36 -7.60
CA ASP A 39 -13.51 -21.93 -7.01
C ASP A 39 -13.92 -21.21 -5.72
N THR A 40 -12.95 -20.65 -4.98
CA THR A 40 -13.15 -20.09 -3.64
C THR A 40 -12.90 -18.59 -3.54
N ASP A 41 -12.33 -17.97 -4.57
CA ASP A 41 -11.84 -16.58 -4.56
C ASP A 41 -10.77 -16.30 -3.49
N GLU A 42 -10.15 -17.35 -2.92
CA GLU A 42 -9.10 -17.19 -1.93
C GLU A 42 -7.81 -16.64 -2.57
N ILE A 43 -7.21 -15.64 -1.92
CA ILE A 43 -6.01 -14.97 -2.42
C ILE A 43 -4.76 -15.50 -1.71
N TYR A 44 -3.88 -16.12 -2.48
CA TYR A 44 -2.60 -16.64 -2.06
C TYR A 44 -1.48 -15.65 -2.38
N PHE A 45 -0.69 -15.32 -1.37
CA PHE A 45 0.51 -14.49 -1.53
C PHE A 45 1.68 -15.33 -2.02
N THR A 46 2.43 -14.78 -2.96
CA THR A 46 3.68 -15.39 -3.44
C THR A 46 4.88 -14.50 -3.12
N ASN A 47 6.08 -15.07 -3.23
CA ASN A 47 7.33 -14.31 -3.19
C ASN A 47 7.84 -14.00 -4.62
N VAL A 48 6.97 -14.05 -5.63
CA VAL A 48 7.31 -13.72 -7.02
C VAL A 48 7.07 -12.24 -7.23
N ALA A 49 8.13 -11.49 -7.46
CA ALA A 49 8.06 -10.05 -7.69
C ALA A 49 7.61 -9.72 -9.12
N CYS A 50 6.94 -8.57 -9.30
CA CYS A 50 6.73 -7.99 -10.62
C CYS A 50 8.05 -7.54 -11.26
N ASN A 51 8.02 -7.23 -12.55
CA ASN A 51 9.23 -6.92 -13.32
C ASN A 51 9.91 -5.63 -12.86
N GLN A 52 9.15 -4.71 -12.26
CA GLN A 52 9.64 -3.40 -11.84
C GLN A 52 10.15 -3.35 -10.41
N LEU A 53 9.97 -4.40 -9.59
CA LEU A 53 10.43 -4.40 -8.20
C LEU A 53 11.96 -4.62 -8.12
N ASN A 54 12.66 -3.76 -7.37
CA ASN A 54 14.01 -4.06 -6.93
C ASN A 54 13.98 -4.86 -5.63
N ILE A 55 14.23 -6.18 -5.73
CA ILE A 55 14.19 -7.11 -4.59
C ILE A 55 15.24 -6.84 -3.50
N LYS A 56 16.24 -5.98 -3.75
CA LYS A 56 17.24 -5.59 -2.73
C LYS A 56 16.79 -4.40 -1.89
N THR A 57 15.98 -3.50 -2.48
CA THR A 57 15.54 -2.26 -1.84
C THR A 57 14.04 -2.22 -1.55
N CYS A 58 13.29 -3.20 -2.05
CA CYS A 58 11.82 -3.26 -2.03
C CYS A 58 11.12 -2.09 -2.74
N GLN A 59 11.85 -1.32 -3.56
CA GLN A 59 11.31 -0.17 -4.28
C GLN A 59 11.07 -0.49 -5.75
N CYS A 60 10.03 0.12 -6.32
CA CYS A 60 9.79 0.09 -7.75
C CYS A 60 10.88 0.90 -8.47
N ARG A 61 11.49 0.33 -9.51
CA ARG A 61 12.55 0.97 -10.32
C ARG A 61 12.03 2.17 -11.10
N ASN A 62 10.74 2.17 -11.43
CA ASN A 62 10.10 3.18 -12.27
C ASN A 62 8.72 3.55 -11.70
N TYR A 63 8.67 3.99 -10.43
CA TYR A 63 7.40 4.22 -9.74
C TYR A 63 6.46 5.19 -10.48
N GLU A 64 6.99 6.28 -11.03
CA GLU A 64 6.21 7.28 -11.77
C GLU A 64 5.57 6.72 -13.05
N ARG A 65 6.26 5.80 -13.73
CA ARG A 65 5.84 5.19 -15.00
C ARG A 65 5.32 3.76 -14.82
N ARG A 66 5.01 3.34 -13.59
CA ARG A 66 4.72 1.95 -13.26
C ARG A 66 3.53 1.37 -14.05
N PHE A 67 2.51 2.19 -14.29
CA PHE A 67 1.32 1.79 -15.05
C PHE A 67 1.56 1.66 -16.55
N GLU A 68 2.63 2.27 -17.08
CA GLU A 68 3.04 2.11 -18.48
C GLU A 68 3.87 0.84 -18.67
N LEU A 69 4.57 0.39 -17.62
CA LEU A 69 5.59 -0.66 -17.68
C LEU A 69 5.12 -2.01 -17.11
N GLU A 70 4.06 -2.02 -16.33
CA GLU A 70 3.49 -3.21 -15.68
C GLU A 70 1.97 -3.13 -15.74
N GLU A 71 1.36 -3.93 -16.62
CA GLU A 71 -0.09 -3.89 -16.91
C GLU A 71 -0.93 -4.25 -15.67
N ASP A 72 -0.43 -5.15 -14.83
CA ASP A 72 -1.07 -5.57 -13.58
C ASP A 72 -0.82 -4.59 -12.42
N CYS A 73 -0.07 -3.50 -12.65
CA CYS A 73 0.14 -2.50 -11.62
C CYS A 73 -1.13 -1.70 -11.37
N ILE A 74 -1.53 -1.64 -10.11
CA ILE A 74 -2.78 -1.00 -9.70
C ILE A 74 -2.54 0.32 -8.98
N LYS A 75 -3.40 1.30 -9.25
CA LYS A 75 -3.41 2.56 -8.50
C LYS A 75 -4.33 2.40 -7.30
N LEU A 76 -3.76 2.39 -6.10
CA LEU A 76 -4.53 2.42 -4.86
C LEU A 76 -4.98 3.87 -4.58
N THR A 77 -6.28 4.08 -4.52
CA THR A 77 -6.94 5.37 -4.27
C THR A 77 -7.84 5.25 -3.05
N ARG A 78 -8.28 6.40 -2.54
CA ARG A 78 -9.23 6.48 -1.42
C ARG A 78 -10.54 5.74 -1.74
N ASP A 79 -11.00 5.86 -2.98
CA ASP A 79 -12.28 5.31 -3.42
C ASP A 79 -12.25 3.79 -3.62
N ASN A 80 -11.13 3.24 -4.10
CA ASN A 80 -11.01 1.81 -4.36
C ASN A 80 -10.36 1.03 -3.22
N LEU A 81 -9.82 1.68 -2.20
CA LEU A 81 -9.25 1.00 -1.02
C LEU A 81 -10.17 -0.09 -0.43
N PRO A 82 -11.50 0.12 -0.29
CA PRO A 82 -12.39 -0.92 0.25
C PRO A 82 -12.48 -2.17 -0.62
N THR A 83 -12.15 -2.09 -1.92
CA THR A 83 -12.18 -3.25 -2.84
C THR A 83 -10.94 -4.12 -2.71
N PHE A 84 -9.90 -3.67 -2.00
CA PHE A 84 -8.64 -4.40 -1.85
C PHE A 84 -8.60 -5.23 -0.57
N SER A 85 -9.37 -6.32 -0.56
CA SER A 85 -9.42 -7.27 0.57
C SER A 85 -8.07 -7.95 0.88
N TRP A 86 -7.19 -8.04 -0.12
CA TRP A 86 -5.89 -8.70 -0.01
C TRP A 86 -4.75 -7.81 0.49
N LEU A 87 -4.99 -6.53 0.79
CA LEU A 87 -3.89 -5.70 1.30
C LEU A 87 -3.29 -6.33 2.57
N PRO A 88 -1.96 -6.38 2.70
CA PRO A 88 -1.31 -6.96 3.86
C PRO A 88 -1.81 -6.33 5.16
N PRO A 89 -1.91 -7.08 6.28
CA PRO A 89 -2.36 -6.53 7.56
C PRO A 89 -1.53 -5.35 8.08
N SER A 90 -0.28 -5.24 7.64
CA SER A 90 0.64 -4.13 7.97
C SER A 90 0.53 -2.93 7.03
N CYS A 91 -0.24 -3.02 5.94
CA CYS A 91 -0.37 -1.94 4.97
C CYS A 91 -0.97 -0.69 5.62
N ALA A 92 -0.27 0.43 5.56
CA ALA A 92 -0.69 1.69 6.21
C ALA A 92 -2.11 2.12 5.82
N TYR A 93 -2.46 2.03 4.53
CA TYR A 93 -3.80 2.36 4.03
C TYR A 93 -4.89 1.51 4.69
N ARG A 94 -4.67 0.18 4.78
CA ARG A 94 -5.59 -0.76 5.42
C ARG A 94 -5.70 -0.48 6.92
N VAL A 95 -4.56 -0.35 7.61
CA VAL A 95 -4.50 -0.11 9.07
C VAL A 95 -5.28 1.15 9.43
N LEU A 96 -5.07 2.24 8.71
CA LEU A 96 -5.78 3.50 8.94
C LEU A 96 -7.26 3.42 8.58
N ALA A 97 -7.63 2.70 7.51
CA ALA A 97 -9.03 2.47 7.16
C ALA A 97 -9.78 1.67 8.24
N GLU A 98 -9.09 0.75 8.92
CA GLU A 98 -9.61 0.00 10.06
C GLU A 98 -9.65 0.84 11.37
N GLY A 99 -9.27 2.13 11.31
CA GLY A 99 -9.23 3.02 12.47
C GLY A 99 -8.10 2.72 13.47
N LYS A 100 -7.10 1.93 13.05
CA LYS A 100 -5.93 1.58 13.87
C LYS A 100 -4.82 2.60 13.67
N ASN A 101 -3.85 2.61 14.59
CA ASN A 101 -2.66 3.43 14.46
C ASN A 101 -1.61 2.74 13.58
N LEU A 102 -0.81 3.54 12.86
CA LEU A 102 0.33 3.04 12.10
C LEU A 102 1.30 2.23 13.00
N PRO A 103 1.94 1.17 12.48
CA PRO A 103 2.93 0.39 13.25
C PRO A 103 4.09 1.23 13.78
N VAL A 104 4.67 0.88 14.94
CA VAL A 104 5.73 1.69 15.61
C VAL A 104 6.97 1.96 14.75
N TRP A 105 7.26 1.08 13.79
CA TRP A 105 8.39 1.17 12.87
C TRP A 105 8.07 1.96 11.60
N HIS A 106 6.83 2.41 11.41
CA HIS A 106 6.40 3.10 10.21
C HIS A 106 7.10 4.47 10.09
N PRO A 107 7.60 4.87 8.89
CA PRO A 107 8.34 6.12 8.71
C PRO A 107 7.64 7.39 9.22
N LEU A 108 6.31 7.46 9.10
CA LEU A 108 5.50 8.57 9.63
C LEU A 108 5.36 8.60 11.17
N ARG A 109 5.97 7.65 11.88
CA ARG A 109 6.03 7.61 13.36
C ARG A 109 7.43 7.86 13.91
N SER A 110 8.44 7.92 13.04
CA SER A 110 9.85 8.15 13.39
C SER A 110 10.26 9.61 13.29
#